data_AF-B3H121-F1
#
_entry.id   AF-B3H121-F1
#
_cell.length_a   1.000
_cell.length_b   1.000
_cell.length_c   1.000
_cell.angle_alpha   90.00
_cell.angle_beta   90.00
_cell.angle_gamma   90.00
#
_symmetry.space_group_name_H-M   'P 1'
#
loop_
_entity.id
_entity.type
_entity.pdbx_description
1 polymer ?
#
loop_
_entity_poly.entity_id
_entity_poly.type
_entity_poly.pdbx_seq_one_letter_code
_entity_poly.pdbx_strand_id
1 'polypeptide(L)'
;MKKLSTLVTLLLSGCAIFGPSYSGNTTADYFLKFDTEMMINTFFRADHNCIPDSIYTEIIEIPKQGNAHEIWTATGCNHTEKFDIYYIADPKGGTYLSIKPIKQ
;
A
#
# COMPACT_ATOMS: atom_id res chain seq x y z
N MET A 1 44.46 29.62 -3.20
CA MET A 1 43.45 28.87 -3.99
C MET A 1 43.26 27.49 -3.38
N LYS A 2 42.17 27.25 -2.63
CA LYS A 2 41.70 25.90 -2.30
C LYS A 2 40.17 25.95 -2.19
N LYS A 3 39.51 25.75 -3.33
CA LYS A 3 38.07 25.47 -3.38
C LYS A 3 37.91 23.99 -3.06
N LEU A 4 37.55 23.66 -1.82
CA LEU A 4 37.15 22.30 -1.45
C LEU A 4 35.81 22.40 -0.71
N SER A 5 34.77 22.76 -1.44
CA SER A 5 33.41 22.81 -0.92
C SER A 5 32.46 22.35 -2.01
N THR A 6 32.44 21.05 -2.24
CA THR A 6 31.41 20.37 -3.05
C THR A 6 31.53 18.86 -2.80
N LEU A 7 31.16 18.39 -1.60
CA LEU A 7 30.95 16.96 -1.39
C LEU A 7 30.04 16.63 -0.19
N VAL A 8 29.02 17.44 0.07
CA VAL A 8 28.04 17.16 1.14
C VAL A 8 26.62 17.51 0.69
N THR A 9 26.15 16.89 -0.39
CA THR A 9 24.73 17.01 -0.81
C THR A 9 24.09 15.68 -1.24
N LEU A 10 24.76 14.54 -1.08
CA LEU A 10 24.30 13.26 -1.65
C LEU A 10 23.73 12.23 -0.65
N LEU A 11 23.19 12.66 0.51
CA LEU A 11 22.77 11.72 1.57
C LEU A 11 21.35 11.92 2.13
N LEU A 12 20.47 12.71 1.49
CA LEU A 12 19.15 13.02 2.06
C LEU A 12 17.93 12.35 1.38
N SER A 13 18.11 11.42 0.44
CA SER A 13 16.99 10.70 -0.18
C SER A 13 16.73 9.28 0.38
N GLY A 14 17.28 8.95 1.56
CA GLY A 14 17.23 7.59 2.12
C GLY A 14 15.92 7.16 2.81
N CYS A 15 14.86 7.97 2.80
CA CYS A 15 13.61 7.66 3.49
C CYS A 15 12.63 6.88 2.59
N ALA A 16 13.04 5.76 2.01
CA ALA A 16 12.12 4.84 1.31
C ALA A 16 12.55 3.37 1.41
N ILE A 17 13.52 3.05 2.27
CA ILE A 17 14.09 1.67 2.38
C ILE A 17 13.14 0.74 3.15
N PHE A 18 12.29 1.30 4.01
CA PHE A 18 11.23 0.58 4.69
C PHE A 18 9.93 1.00 4.00
N GLY A 19 9.13 0.04 3.53
CA GLY A 19 7.86 0.30 2.83
C GLY A 19 6.86 1.13 3.65
N PRO A 20 5.61 1.28 3.19
CA PRO A 20 4.64 2.12 3.86
C PRO A 20 4.46 1.72 5.33
N SER A 21 4.32 2.72 6.19
CA SER A 21 3.90 2.49 7.57
C SER A 21 2.44 2.03 7.60
N TYR A 22 2.11 1.09 8.49
CA TYR A 22 0.78 0.51 8.57
C TYR A 22 0.05 0.87 9.87
N SER A 23 -1.26 1.09 9.75
CA SER A 23 -2.17 1.26 10.89
C SER A 23 -3.55 0.68 10.57
N GLY A 24 -4.41 0.53 11.58
CA GLY A 24 -5.73 -0.08 11.42
C GLY A 24 -5.71 -1.60 11.59
N ASN A 25 -6.71 -2.28 11.02
CA ASN A 25 -6.87 -3.73 11.11
C ASN A 25 -7.12 -4.32 9.73
N THR A 26 -6.63 -5.53 9.48
CA THR A 26 -6.87 -6.30 8.25
C THR A 26 -6.97 -7.78 8.59
N THR A 27 -7.75 -8.51 7.79
CA THR A 27 -7.83 -9.97 7.83
C THR A 27 -6.67 -10.63 7.08
N ALA A 28 -5.94 -9.88 6.26
CA ALA A 28 -4.82 -10.39 5.49
C ALA A 28 -3.63 -10.76 6.38
N ASP A 29 -3.10 -11.96 6.18
CA ASP A 29 -1.82 -12.35 6.76
C ASP A 29 -0.66 -11.59 6.10
N TYR A 30 0.57 -11.87 6.53
CA TYR A 30 1.75 -11.18 6.00
C TYR A 30 1.90 -11.28 4.48
N PHE A 31 1.61 -12.45 3.88
CA PHE A 31 1.79 -12.66 2.45
C PHE A 31 0.67 -12.00 1.64
N LEU A 32 -0.58 -12.20 2.04
CA LEU A 32 -1.72 -11.57 1.36
C LEU A 32 -1.65 -10.05 1.49
N LYS A 33 -1.14 -9.55 2.62
CA LYS A 33 -0.90 -8.12 2.83
C LYS A 33 0.18 -7.59 1.88
N PHE A 34 1.28 -8.32 1.71
CA PHE A 34 2.34 -7.94 0.78
C PHE A 34 1.86 -7.90 -0.68
N ASP A 35 1.09 -8.91 -1.11
CA ASP A 35 0.51 -8.95 -2.46
C ASP A 35 -0.45 -7.78 -2.70
N THR A 36 -1.26 -7.46 -1.69
CA THR A 36 -2.18 -6.32 -1.70
C THR A 36 -1.44 -5.00 -1.79
N GLU A 37 -0.38 -4.81 -1.00
CA GLU A 37 0.49 -3.62 -1.04
C GLU A 37 1.11 -3.44 -2.43
N MET A 38 1.64 -4.50 -3.02
CA MET A 38 2.29 -4.43 -4.34
C MET A 38 1.32 -3.92 -5.42
N MET A 39 0.05 -4.35 -5.37
CA MET A 39 -0.99 -3.86 -6.27
C MET A 39 -1.36 -2.40 -5.99
N ILE A 40 -1.54 -2.01 -4.72
CA ILE A 40 -1.79 -0.61 -4.33
C ILE A 40 -0.66 0.29 -4.81
N ASN A 41 0.59 -0.09 -4.56
CA ASN A 41 1.77 0.66 -4.98
C ASN A 41 1.81 0.81 -6.51
N THR A 42 1.35 -0.20 -7.26
CA THR A 42 1.26 -0.13 -8.72
C THR A 42 0.25 0.92 -9.17
N PHE A 43 -0.95 0.94 -8.59
CA PHE A 43 -1.98 1.93 -8.93
C PHE A 43 -1.55 3.35 -8.50
N PHE A 44 -1.16 3.51 -7.24
CA PHE A 44 -0.76 4.80 -6.68
C PHE A 44 0.41 5.42 -7.45
N ARG A 45 1.38 4.60 -7.87
CA ARG A 45 2.50 5.06 -8.69
C ARG A 45 2.08 5.42 -10.12
N ALA A 46 1.13 4.70 -10.70
CA ALA A 46 0.63 5.02 -12.03
C ALA A 46 -0.04 6.41 -12.05
N ASP A 47 -0.77 6.77 -10.99
CA ASP A 47 -1.51 8.02 -10.92
C ASP A 47 -0.69 9.20 -10.35
N HIS A 48 0.30 8.94 -9.48
CA HIS A 48 1.02 9.99 -8.76
C HIS A 48 2.55 9.99 -8.95
N ASN A 49 3.09 9.03 -9.69
CA ASN A 49 4.55 8.84 -9.87
C ASN A 49 5.34 8.70 -8.55
N CYS A 50 4.69 8.27 -7.47
CA CYS A 50 5.30 8.06 -6.16
C CYS A 50 4.77 6.77 -5.51
N ILE A 51 5.33 6.37 -4.36
CA ILE A 51 4.81 5.26 -3.55
C ILE A 51 4.15 5.81 -2.27
N PRO A 52 3.19 5.08 -1.67
CA PRO A 52 2.62 5.46 -0.39
C PRO A 52 3.67 5.51 0.74
N ASP A 53 3.57 6.52 1.59
CA ASP A 53 4.32 6.64 2.85
C ASP A 53 3.61 5.90 4.00
N SER A 54 2.28 5.81 3.93
CA SER A 54 1.45 5.12 4.90
C SER A 54 0.21 4.48 4.27
N ILE A 55 -0.25 3.39 4.90
CA ILE A 55 -1.48 2.69 4.57
C ILE A 55 -2.29 2.46 5.85
N TYR A 56 -3.51 2.98 5.87
CA TYR A 56 -4.51 2.69 6.91
C TYR A 56 -5.50 1.64 6.40
N THR A 57 -5.73 0.57 7.15
CA THR A 57 -6.61 -0.54 6.75
C THR A 57 -7.87 -0.59 7.62
N GLU A 58 -9.01 -0.78 6.98
CA GLU A 58 -10.32 -0.88 7.63
C GLU A 58 -11.08 -2.10 7.09
N ILE A 59 -11.53 -2.97 8.00
CA ILE A 59 -12.40 -4.10 7.64
C ILE A 59 -13.83 -3.57 7.59
N ILE A 60 -14.45 -3.63 6.41
CA ILE A 60 -15.85 -3.22 6.21
C ILE A 60 -16.78 -4.38 6.54
N GLU A 61 -16.45 -5.57 6.03
CA GLU A 61 -17.25 -6.76 6.23
C GLU A 61 -16.37 -8.02 6.19
N ILE A 62 -16.72 -9.02 6.99
CA ILE A 62 -16.19 -10.38 6.87
C ILE A 62 -17.37 -11.29 6.52
N PRO A 63 -17.66 -11.49 5.22
CA PRO A 63 -18.65 -12.46 4.82
C PRO A 63 -18.26 -13.88 5.25
N LYS A 64 -19.21 -14.82 5.17
CA LYS A 64 -18.94 -16.23 5.50
C LYS A 64 -17.79 -16.80 4.65
N GLN A 65 -17.20 -17.90 5.14
CA GLN A 65 -16.27 -18.76 4.39
C GLN A 65 -14.89 -18.13 4.09
N GLY A 66 -14.39 -17.26 4.95
CA GLY A 66 -13.03 -16.72 4.83
C GLY A 66 -12.89 -15.60 3.80
N ASN A 67 -14.01 -15.06 3.32
CA ASN A 67 -14.02 -13.85 2.51
C ASN A 67 -13.90 -12.61 3.40
N ALA A 68 -13.40 -11.52 2.84
CA ALA A 68 -13.40 -10.22 3.51
C ALA A 68 -13.48 -9.08 2.48
N HIS A 69 -14.11 -7.99 2.91
CA HIS A 69 -14.20 -6.73 2.20
C HIS A 69 -13.58 -5.64 3.09
N GLU A 70 -12.58 -4.95 2.54
CA GLU A 70 -11.77 -3.99 3.27
C GLU A 70 -11.57 -2.72 2.43
N ILE A 71 -11.40 -1.60 3.12
CA ILE A 71 -10.91 -0.36 2.50
C ILE A 71 -9.50 -0.09 3.00
N TRP A 72 -8.57 0.08 2.07
CA TRP A 72 -7.21 0.51 2.39
C TRP A 72 -6.98 1.92 1.87
N THR A 73 -6.59 2.82 2.75
CA THR A 73 -6.32 4.22 2.42
C THR A 73 -4.81 4.43 2.36
N ALA A 74 -4.28 4.64 1.16
CA ALA A 74 -2.87 4.92 0.92
C ALA A 74 -2.63 6.43 0.91
N THR A 75 -1.60 6.91 1.61
CA THR A 75 -1.21 8.32 1.62
C THR A 75 0.27 8.44 1.32
N GLY A 76 0.62 9.33 0.40
CA GLY A 76 2.00 9.62 0.05
C GLY A 76 2.12 10.78 -0.94
N CYS A 77 3.25 11.47 -0.94
CA CYS A 77 3.53 12.60 -1.85
C CYS A 77 2.41 13.67 -1.97
N ASN A 78 1.72 13.97 -0.86
CA ASN A 78 0.56 14.88 -0.76
C ASN A 78 -0.73 14.39 -1.45
N HIS A 79 -0.80 13.09 -1.75
CA HIS A 79 -1.98 12.44 -2.29
C HIS A 79 -2.51 11.40 -1.30
N THR A 80 -3.82 11.21 -1.31
CA THR A 80 -4.51 10.17 -0.55
C THR A 80 -5.51 9.49 -1.46
N GLU A 81 -5.39 8.17 -1.56
CA GLU A 81 -6.30 7.35 -2.36
C GLU A 81 -6.87 6.21 -1.52
N LYS A 82 -8.13 5.87 -1.79
CA LYS A 82 -8.80 4.73 -1.18
C LYS A 82 -8.92 3.61 -2.17
N PHE A 83 -8.68 2.39 -1.70
CA PHE A 83 -8.77 1.17 -2.48
C PHE A 83 -9.82 0.28 -1.86
N ASP A 84 -10.77 -0.15 -2.69
CA ASP A 84 -11.77 -1.16 -2.37
C ASP A 84 -11.17 -2.55 -2.63
N ILE A 85 -11.12 -3.37 -1.57
CA ILE A 85 -10.40 -4.64 -1.56
C ILE A 85 -11.36 -5.77 -1.19
N TYR A 86 -11.39 -6.79 -2.04
CA TYR A 86 -12.09 -8.03 -1.78
C TYR A 86 -11.11 -9.20 -1.76
N TYR A 87 -11.09 -9.90 -0.63
CA TYR A 87 -10.48 -11.21 -0.47
C TYR A 87 -11.56 -12.27 -0.60
N ILE A 88 -11.40 -13.18 -1.57
CA ILE A 88 -12.35 -14.27 -1.81
C ILE A 88 -11.60 -15.59 -1.67
N ALA A 89 -11.99 -16.42 -0.72
CA ALA A 89 -11.37 -17.72 -0.50
C ALA A 89 -11.55 -18.64 -1.72
N ASP A 90 -10.47 -19.26 -2.20
CA ASP A 90 -10.54 -20.29 -3.24
C ASP A 90 -10.83 -21.65 -2.60
N PRO A 91 -11.88 -22.39 -3.03
CA PRO A 91 -12.16 -23.75 -2.58
C PRO A 91 -10.99 -24.75 -2.74
N LYS A 92 -10.03 -24.47 -3.62
CA LYS A 92 -8.83 -25.27 -3.87
C LYS A 92 -7.61 -24.83 -3.04
N GLY A 93 -7.76 -23.80 -2.21
CA GLY A 93 -6.71 -23.18 -1.41
C GLY A 93 -6.19 -21.87 -2.03
N GLY A 94 -5.82 -20.93 -1.15
CA GLY A 94 -5.43 -19.57 -1.53
C GLY A 94 -6.59 -18.58 -1.51
N THR A 95 -6.31 -17.36 -2.00
CA THR A 95 -7.25 -16.23 -1.96
C THR A 95 -7.20 -15.49 -3.30
N TYR A 96 -8.37 -15.30 -3.93
CA TYR A 96 -8.52 -14.34 -5.01
C TYR A 96 -8.55 -12.93 -4.43
N LEU A 97 -7.67 -12.08 -4.96
CA LEU A 97 -7.56 -10.67 -4.60
C LEU A 97 -8.14 -9.80 -5.71
N SER A 98 -9.11 -8.96 -5.37
CA SER A 98 -9.63 -7.90 -6.24
C SER A 98 -9.41 -6.56 -5.56
N ILE A 99 -8.78 -5.61 -6.27
CA ILE A 99 -8.51 -4.26 -5.80
C ILE A 99 -9.00 -3.24 -6.82
N LYS A 100 -9.69 -2.20 -6.37
CA LYS A 100 -10.16 -1.10 -7.22
C LYS A 100 -9.91 0.26 -6.56
N PRO A 101 -9.26 1.23 -7.23
CA PRO A 101 -9.22 2.60 -6.75
C PRO A 101 -10.64 3.18 -6.68
N ILE A 102 -10.99 3.78 -5.55
CA ILE A 102 -12.24 4.52 -5.40
C ILE A 102 -12.00 5.93 -5.92
N LYS A 103 -12.42 6.18 -7.16
CA LYS A 103 -12.38 7.52 -7.74
C LYS A 103 -13.40 8.41 -7.03
N GLN A 104 -12.95 9.56 -6.55
CA GLN A 104 -13.81 10.64 -6.05
C GLN A 104 -14.45 11.40 -7.20
#